data_AF-C3XWC2-F1
#
_entry.id   AF-C3XWC2-F1
#
_cell.length_a   1.000
_cell.length_b   1.000
_cell.length_c   1.000
_cell.angle_alpha   90.00
_cell.angle_beta   90.00
_cell.angle_gamma   90.00
#
_symmetry.space_group_name_H-M   'P 1'
#
loop_
_entity.id
_entity.type
_entity.pdbx_description
1 polymer ?
#
loop_
_entity_poly.entity_id
_entity_poly.type
_entity_poly.pdbx_seq_one_letter_code
_entity_poly.pdbx_strand_id
1 'polypeptide(L)'
;MADTDGKIAEFTAKVEKQEAEVAALKSQLAQIRRDQENNAQLEKLYTENAKLKYQANQLKRSLAEEQSRKPAHMLNIQRQLVDIFSLSIHKAFPTLADPPVMVTLSTQEKFGDYQCNSAMSIGQLLKAQGKKAVPREIAQAIVSNLPESGIVEKVEIAGPGFINIHVRKSFVSSILSTALREGVKPPPVDRKLRVVIDYSSPNIAKEMHVGHLRSTIIGDSFARLMKFVGHDVLGVQKVYNQLDIRDLLERGESFYQDRMVQVVKELEEKGLLKEEEGRKVLFTDASSVPLTIVKSDGGYTYDTSDMAAIRQRLEEERGDWLIYVVDSGQGLHFQCIFAAAKAAGWYDAKRKRVDHTPFGVVLGEDKSIARLANVDESSLKKAAQTTEVSLDHPKEWKLAKCLVRFPEIISKILEDLYMHTLCEFMYELSTTFTEFYDVCYCVEKDRKTGEVIKVNMGRLLLCEVTASILATCFSILGITPVNRM
;
A
#
# COMPACT_ATOMS: atom_id res chain seq x y z
N MET A 1 11.53 9.65 18.40
CA MET A 1 12.40 9.53 17.21
C MET A 1 11.75 10.17 15.98
N ALA A 2 10.50 10.67 16.04
CA ALA A 2 9.98 11.71 15.12
C ALA A 2 10.71 13.06 15.15
N ASP A 3 11.78 13.14 15.93
CA ASP A 3 12.57 14.34 16.13
C ASP A 3 13.39 14.66 14.87
N THR A 4 13.63 13.71 13.96
CA THR A 4 14.51 13.93 12.79
C THR A 4 13.87 14.81 11.71
N ASP A 5 12.63 14.54 11.32
CA ASP A 5 11.94 15.34 10.28
C ASP A 5 11.53 16.72 10.82
N GLY A 6 11.11 16.78 12.09
CA GLY A 6 10.89 18.03 12.81
C GLY A 6 12.17 18.87 12.89
N LYS A 7 13.31 18.24 13.18
CA LYS A 7 14.62 18.90 13.15
C LYS A 7 15.04 19.34 11.76
N ILE A 8 14.78 18.57 10.70
CA ILE A 8 15.11 18.98 9.33
C ILE A 8 14.29 20.21 8.94
N ALA A 9 12.98 20.23 9.20
CA ALA A 9 12.12 21.38 8.93
C ALA A 9 12.52 22.59 9.79
N GLU A 10 12.80 22.38 11.09
CA GLU A 10 13.27 23.42 12.00
C GLU A 10 14.63 23.99 11.58
N PHE A 11 15.57 23.13 11.16
CA PHE A 11 16.88 23.57 10.68
C PHE A 11 16.79 24.28 9.34
N THR A 12 15.92 23.84 8.43
CA THR A 12 15.68 24.52 7.16
C THR A 12 15.12 25.93 7.39
N ALA A 13 14.09 26.05 8.23
CA ALA A 13 13.50 27.34 8.58
C ALA A 13 14.49 28.26 9.29
N LYS A 14 15.34 27.72 10.18
CA LYS A 14 16.41 28.48 10.84
C LYS A 14 17.46 28.97 9.84
N VAL A 15 17.88 28.12 8.90
CA VAL A 15 18.84 28.47 7.84
C VAL A 15 18.30 29.58 6.96
N GLU A 16 17.06 29.47 6.46
CA GLU A 16 16.43 30.49 5.62
C GLU A 16 16.30 31.83 6.35
N LYS A 17 15.89 31.80 7.62
CA LYS A 17 15.80 33.02 8.45
C LYS A 17 17.18 33.66 8.63
N GLN A 18 18.21 32.87 8.93
CA GLN A 18 19.57 33.38 9.08
C GLN A 18 20.17 33.89 7.76
N GLU A 19 19.85 33.27 6.63
CA GLU A 19 20.28 33.78 5.32
C GLU A 19 19.61 35.11 4.97
N ALA A 20 18.32 35.27 5.30
CA ALA A 20 17.60 36.53 5.15
C ALA A 20 18.18 37.63 6.06
N GLU A 21 18.50 37.32 7.32
CA GLU A 21 19.16 38.26 8.24
C GLU A 21 20.57 38.63 7.75
N VAL A 22 21.36 37.66 7.27
CA VAL A 22 22.68 37.91 6.68
C VAL A 22 22.57 38.80 5.44
N ALA A 23 21.57 38.61 4.59
CA ALA A 23 21.33 39.44 3.41
C ALA A 23 20.92 40.87 3.80
N ALA A 24 20.03 41.03 4.77
CA ALA A 24 19.61 42.34 5.29
C ALA A 24 20.78 43.12 5.93
N LEU A 25 21.59 42.45 6.76
CA LEU A 25 22.81 43.02 7.35
C LEU A 25 23.83 43.42 6.28
N LYS A 26 23.98 42.63 5.22
CA LYS A 26 24.89 42.93 4.11
C LYS A 26 24.44 44.19 3.34
N SER A 27 23.13 44.40 3.21
CA SER A 27 22.55 45.61 2.62
C SER A 27 22.74 46.83 3.53
N GLN A 28 22.52 46.70 4.85
CA GLN A 28 22.76 47.76 5.83
C GLN A 28 24.25 48.14 5.93
N LEU A 29 25.17 47.18 5.91
CA LEU A 29 26.61 47.42 5.88
C LEU A 29 27.03 48.16 4.59
N ALA A 30 26.36 47.91 3.46
CA ALA A 30 26.59 48.64 2.21
C ALA A 30 26.04 50.07 2.27
N GLN A 31 24.95 50.31 3.00
CA GLN A 31 24.37 51.62 3.26
C GLN A 31 25.26 52.46 4.20
N ILE A 32 25.69 51.89 5.33
CA ILE A 32 26.58 52.54 6.30
C ILE A 32 27.98 52.77 5.72
N ARG A 33 28.44 51.96 4.77
CA ARG A 33 29.68 52.26 4.01
C ARG A 33 29.60 53.56 3.19
N ARG A 34 28.41 54.04 2.83
CA ARG A 34 28.22 55.33 2.15
C ARG A 34 28.19 56.50 3.13
N ASP A 35 27.75 56.27 4.37
CA ASP A 35 27.68 57.27 5.43
C ASP A 35 28.86 57.07 6.40
N GLN A 36 29.97 57.77 6.19
CA GLN A 36 31.25 57.62 6.92
C GLN A 36 31.22 58.04 8.41
N GLU A 37 30.21 57.64 9.21
CA GLU A 37 30.02 58.23 10.55
C GLU A 37 29.84 57.29 11.74
N ASN A 38 29.94 55.95 11.66
CA ASN A 38 30.00 55.17 12.91
C ASN A 38 30.74 53.82 12.83
N ASN A 39 32.04 53.87 13.14
CA ASN A 39 32.94 52.70 13.12
C ASN A 39 32.54 51.62 14.15
N ALA A 40 31.98 52.00 15.31
CA ALA A 40 31.60 51.07 16.38
C ALA A 40 30.33 50.25 16.06
N GLN A 41 29.37 50.84 15.35
CA GLN A 41 28.16 50.12 14.92
C GLN A 41 28.45 49.21 13.74
N LEU A 42 29.34 49.62 12.84
CA LEU A 42 29.83 48.82 11.74
C LEU A 42 30.57 47.55 12.23
N GLU A 43 31.48 47.69 13.20
CA GLU A 43 32.19 46.57 13.85
C GLU A 43 31.24 45.58 14.55
N LYS A 44 30.22 46.06 15.26
CA LYS A 44 29.19 45.20 15.86
C LYS A 44 28.44 44.40 14.80
N LEU A 45 27.99 45.04 13.72
CA LEU A 45 27.27 44.39 12.64
C LEU A 45 28.15 43.39 11.87
N TYR A 46 29.45 43.68 11.70
CA TYR A 46 30.40 42.72 11.12
C TYR A 46 30.60 41.48 12.00
N THR A 47 30.74 41.68 13.31
CA THR A 47 30.88 40.59 14.29
C THR A 47 29.62 39.73 14.32
N GLU A 48 28.45 40.35 14.30
CA GLU A 48 27.16 39.65 14.26
C GLU A 48 26.94 38.91 12.94
N ASN A 49 27.29 39.51 11.79
CA ASN A 49 27.25 38.83 10.50
C ASN A 49 28.20 37.61 10.44
N ALA A 50 29.40 37.72 11.02
CA ALA A 50 30.32 36.60 11.12
C ALA A 50 29.77 35.47 12.02
N LYS A 51 29.15 35.82 13.14
CA LYS A 51 28.48 34.87 14.05
C LYS A 51 27.30 34.17 13.37
N LEU A 52 26.45 34.90 12.66
CA LEU A 52 25.31 34.33 11.92
C LEU A 52 25.76 33.43 10.78
N LYS A 53 26.81 33.80 10.03
CA LYS A 53 27.40 32.92 9.00
C LYS A 53 27.96 31.63 9.59
N TYR A 54 28.60 31.71 10.75
CA TYR A 54 29.10 30.53 11.45
C TYR A 54 27.95 29.61 11.89
N GLN A 55 26.88 30.18 12.45
CA GLN A 55 25.68 29.43 12.83
C GLN A 55 25.00 28.78 11.61
N ALA A 56 24.86 29.51 10.50
CA ALA A 56 24.32 28.96 9.25
C ALA A 56 25.16 27.81 8.71
N ASN A 57 26.50 27.90 8.77
CA ASN A 57 27.39 26.82 8.35
C ASN A 57 27.33 25.59 9.28
N GLN A 58 27.21 25.80 10.59
CA GLN A 58 26.97 24.72 11.56
C GLN A 58 25.66 24.00 11.26
N LEU A 59 24.57 24.75 11.04
CA LEU A 59 23.27 24.20 10.67
C LEU A 59 23.32 23.45 9.33
N LYS A 60 24.02 23.98 8.31
CA LYS A 60 24.22 23.28 7.03
C LYS A 60 24.99 21.97 7.20
N ARG A 61 25.99 21.92 8.08
CA ARG A 61 26.70 20.67 8.41
C ARG A 61 25.79 19.68 9.12
N SER A 62 25.02 20.11 10.12
CA SER A 62 24.06 19.23 10.81
C SER A 62 22.94 18.74 9.89
N LEU A 63 22.47 19.59 8.97
CA LEU A 63 21.52 19.21 7.93
C LEU A 63 22.12 18.17 6.98
N ALA A 64 23.36 18.36 6.53
CA ALA A 64 24.06 17.42 5.67
C ALA A 64 24.33 16.08 6.39
N GLU A 65 24.66 16.11 7.69
CA GLU A 65 24.81 14.91 8.52
C GLU A 65 23.49 14.16 8.69
N GLU A 66 22.37 14.84 8.95
CA GLU A 66 21.05 14.19 9.02
C GLU A 66 20.59 13.67 7.65
N GLN A 67 20.85 14.40 6.56
CA GLN A 67 20.60 13.94 5.18
C GLN A 67 21.44 12.73 4.79
N SER A 68 22.62 12.55 5.40
CA SER A 68 23.50 11.39 5.16
C SER A 68 23.06 10.12 5.90
N ARG A 69 22.13 10.23 6.86
CA ARG A 69 21.59 9.06 7.58
C ARG A 69 20.56 8.36 6.71
N LYS A 70 20.56 7.02 6.79
CA LYS A 70 19.54 6.20 6.13
C LYS A 70 18.15 6.61 6.62
N PRO A 71 17.20 6.91 5.72
CA PRO A 71 15.86 7.30 6.13
C PRO A 71 15.21 6.16 6.90
N ALA A 72 14.85 6.43 8.15
CA ALA A 72 14.19 5.47 9.02
C ALA A 72 12.70 5.31 8.68
N HIS A 73 12.15 6.22 7.87
CA HIS A 73 10.73 6.37 7.62
C HIS A 73 10.45 6.68 6.15
N MET A 74 9.24 6.31 5.69
CA MET A 74 8.70 6.81 4.43
C MET A 74 7.91 8.09 4.67
N LEU A 75 8.04 9.05 3.75
CA LEU A 75 7.36 10.34 3.85
C LEU A 75 5.85 10.19 3.64
N ASN A 76 5.07 10.83 4.50
CA ASN A 76 3.63 11.01 4.35
C ASN A 76 3.38 12.33 3.62
N ILE A 77 2.95 12.26 2.35
CA ILE A 77 2.80 13.44 1.49
C ILE A 77 1.70 14.36 2.03
N GLN A 78 0.55 13.80 2.42
CA GLN A 78 -0.54 14.56 3.01
C GLN A 78 -0.07 15.37 4.22
N ARG A 79 0.72 14.79 5.13
CA ARG A 79 1.23 15.48 6.31
C ARG A 79 2.17 16.63 5.95
N GLN A 80 3.09 16.39 5.01
CA GLN A 80 4.00 17.43 4.52
C GLN A 80 3.23 18.59 3.86
N LEU A 81 2.17 18.28 3.12
CA LEU A 81 1.28 19.30 2.56
C LEU A 81 0.54 20.05 3.67
N VAL A 82 0.04 19.38 4.71
CA VAL A 82 -0.57 20.05 5.87
C VAL A 82 0.42 21.02 6.51
N ASP A 83 1.68 20.63 6.70
CA ASP A 83 2.71 21.50 7.30
C ASP A 83 3.00 22.73 6.40
N ILE A 84 3.15 22.52 5.08
CA ILE A 84 3.34 23.60 4.09
C ILE A 84 2.17 24.58 4.09
N PHE A 85 0.93 24.07 4.05
CA PHE A 85 -0.27 24.89 4.04
C PHE A 85 -0.50 25.58 5.39
N SER A 86 -0.12 24.93 6.50
CA SER A 86 -0.15 25.55 7.83
C SER A 86 0.73 26.79 7.88
N LEU A 87 1.98 26.70 7.41
CA LEU A 87 2.89 27.85 7.33
C LEU A 87 2.32 28.98 6.49
N SER A 88 1.77 28.65 5.31
CA SER A 88 1.14 29.64 4.44
C SER A 88 -0.07 30.31 5.08
N ILE A 89 -0.96 29.54 5.70
CA ILE A 89 -2.18 30.04 6.35
C ILE A 89 -1.82 30.95 7.53
N HIS A 90 -0.86 30.56 8.38
CA HIS A 90 -0.40 31.38 9.49
C HIS A 90 0.19 32.72 9.02
N LYS A 91 0.94 32.69 7.90
CA LYS A 91 1.49 33.91 7.29
C LYS A 91 0.40 34.81 6.70
N ALA A 92 -0.60 34.22 6.05
CA ALA A 92 -1.71 34.95 5.44
C ALA A 92 -2.68 35.52 6.50
N PHE A 93 -2.88 34.82 7.63
CA PHE A 93 -3.85 35.15 8.66
C PHE A 93 -3.27 35.04 10.08
N PRO A 94 -2.29 35.89 10.45
CA PRO A 94 -1.58 35.80 11.74
C PRO A 94 -2.46 36.08 12.96
N THR A 95 -3.66 36.63 12.76
CA THR A 95 -4.62 36.95 13.83
C THR A 95 -5.56 35.79 14.16
N LEU A 96 -5.58 34.73 13.35
CA LEU A 96 -6.36 33.54 13.62
C LEU A 96 -5.56 32.59 14.51
N ALA A 97 -6.09 32.30 15.70
CA ALA A 97 -5.53 31.24 16.54
C ALA A 97 -5.92 29.88 15.96
N ASP A 98 -4.93 29.04 15.67
CA ASP A 98 -5.05 27.65 15.20
C ASP A 98 -6.06 27.45 14.03
N PRO A 99 -5.81 28.07 12.86
CA PRO A 99 -6.70 27.96 11.73
C PRO A 99 -6.74 26.53 11.17
N PRO A 100 -7.91 26.02 10.77
CA PRO A 100 -8.04 24.64 10.28
C PRO A 100 -7.26 24.45 8.98
N VAL A 101 -6.43 23.40 8.92
CA VAL A 101 -5.69 22.99 7.73
C VAL A 101 -6.24 21.67 7.21
N MET A 102 -7.10 21.74 6.20
CA MET A 102 -7.80 20.58 5.66
C MET A 102 -7.24 20.22 4.29
N VAL A 103 -6.23 19.35 4.26
CA VAL A 103 -5.70 18.76 3.02
C VAL A 103 -6.23 17.34 2.91
N THR A 104 -6.89 17.02 1.80
CA THR A 104 -7.48 15.70 1.52
C THR A 104 -7.03 15.19 0.17
N LEU A 105 -7.02 13.86 0.00
CA LEU A 105 -6.83 13.25 -1.31
C LEU A 105 -7.95 13.68 -2.27
N SER A 106 -7.60 14.01 -3.51
CA SER A 106 -8.57 14.39 -4.53
C SER A 106 -9.38 13.17 -5.01
N THR A 107 -10.70 13.35 -5.17
CA THR A 107 -11.60 12.28 -5.63
C THR A 107 -11.59 12.07 -7.14
N GLN A 108 -11.14 13.06 -7.90
CA GLN A 108 -11.08 13.03 -9.37
C GLN A 108 -9.78 13.65 -9.84
N GLU A 109 -9.23 13.10 -10.92
CA GLU A 109 -7.95 13.53 -11.49
C GLU A 109 -7.94 15.01 -11.93
N LYS A 110 -9.10 15.53 -12.36
CA LYS A 110 -9.26 16.95 -12.72
C LYS A 110 -9.09 17.92 -11.55
N PHE A 111 -9.14 17.44 -10.30
CA PHE A 111 -8.93 18.22 -9.09
C PHE A 111 -7.49 18.11 -8.56
N GLY A 112 -6.56 17.60 -9.37
CA GLY A 112 -5.19 17.35 -8.95
C GLY A 112 -5.08 16.09 -8.10
N ASP A 113 -3.97 15.97 -7.37
CA ASP A 113 -3.64 14.81 -6.55
C ASP A 113 -4.18 14.99 -5.12
N TYR A 114 -4.06 16.20 -4.59
CA TYR A 114 -4.63 16.61 -3.30
C TYR A 114 -5.43 17.88 -3.45
N GLN A 115 -6.30 18.16 -2.49
CA GLN A 115 -7.07 19.39 -2.42
C GLN A 115 -7.01 19.96 -1.00
N CYS A 116 -6.74 21.27 -0.91
CA CYS A 116 -6.85 22.02 0.33
C CYS A 116 -8.20 22.76 0.38
N ASN A 117 -8.97 22.47 1.43
CA ASN A 117 -10.35 22.91 1.64
C ASN A 117 -10.48 23.99 2.73
N SER A 118 -9.36 24.44 3.30
CA SER A 118 -9.29 25.32 4.46
C SER A 118 -9.97 26.68 4.26
N ALA A 119 -10.01 27.18 3.03
CA ALA A 119 -10.49 28.54 2.74
C ALA A 119 -11.96 28.76 3.14
N MET A 120 -12.80 27.73 3.08
CA MET A 120 -14.20 27.80 3.49
C MET A 120 -14.35 27.98 4.99
N SER A 121 -13.69 27.12 5.78
CA SER A 121 -13.73 27.17 7.25
C SER A 121 -13.09 28.44 7.79
N ILE A 122 -11.97 28.87 7.21
CA ILE A 122 -11.35 30.16 7.54
C ILE A 122 -12.30 31.32 7.23
N GLY A 123 -13.02 31.26 6.10
CA GLY A 123 -14.02 32.26 5.75
C GLY A 123 -15.17 32.35 6.75
N GLN A 124 -15.61 31.22 7.30
CA GLN A 124 -16.62 31.17 8.37
C GLN A 124 -16.09 31.80 9.67
N LEU A 125 -14.85 31.48 10.06
CA LEU A 125 -14.21 32.05 11.25
C LEU A 125 -14.04 33.57 11.16
N LEU A 126 -13.59 34.09 10.00
CA LEU A 126 -13.45 35.52 9.77
C LEU A 126 -14.80 36.25 9.79
N LYS A 127 -15.85 35.65 9.23
CA LYS A 127 -17.22 36.19 9.33
C LYS A 127 -17.72 36.24 10.77
N ALA A 128 -17.42 35.22 11.58
CA ALA A 128 -17.76 35.21 13.00
C ALA A 128 -17.05 36.33 13.79
N GLN A 129 -15.88 36.77 13.34
CA GLN A 129 -15.17 37.95 13.87
C GLN A 129 -15.66 39.29 13.26
N GLY A 130 -16.76 39.30 12.50
CA GLY A 130 -17.32 40.50 11.86
C GLY A 130 -16.53 40.99 10.64
N LYS A 131 -15.57 40.21 10.13
CA LYS A 131 -14.79 40.58 8.94
C LYS A 131 -15.48 40.08 7.67
N LYS A 132 -15.48 40.90 6.61
CA LYS A 132 -15.89 40.46 5.27
C LYS A 132 -14.88 39.42 4.77
N ALA A 133 -15.37 38.24 4.40
CA ALA A 133 -14.52 37.13 4.00
C ALA A 133 -15.12 36.40 2.80
N VAL A 134 -14.39 36.40 1.68
CA VAL A 134 -14.72 35.66 0.45
C VAL A 134 -13.78 34.46 0.36
N PRO A 135 -14.28 33.20 0.36
CA PRO A 135 -13.40 32.03 0.38
C PRO A 135 -12.40 31.96 -0.78
N ARG A 136 -12.75 32.50 -1.96
CA ARG A 136 -11.83 32.56 -3.11
C ARG A 136 -10.67 33.53 -2.89
N GLU A 137 -10.92 34.67 -2.25
CA GLU A 137 -9.88 35.63 -1.88
C GLU A 137 -8.97 35.05 -0.80
N ILE A 138 -9.53 34.29 0.14
CA ILE A 138 -8.77 33.56 1.16
C ILE A 138 -7.87 32.52 0.49
N ALA A 139 -8.40 31.73 -0.44
CA ALA A 139 -7.61 30.76 -1.20
C ALA A 139 -6.47 31.45 -1.95
N GLN A 140 -6.72 32.61 -2.55
CA GLN A 140 -5.69 33.40 -3.23
C GLN A 140 -4.60 33.88 -2.26
N ALA A 141 -4.98 34.38 -1.07
CA ALA A 141 -4.04 34.81 -0.05
C ALA A 141 -3.16 33.64 0.46
N ILE A 142 -3.73 32.44 0.59
CA ILE A 142 -2.99 31.21 0.95
C ILE A 142 -2.02 30.84 -0.19
N VAL A 143 -2.47 30.80 -1.43
CA VAL A 143 -1.60 30.45 -2.57
C VAL A 143 -0.46 31.46 -2.73
N SER A 144 -0.72 32.76 -2.55
CA SER A 144 0.29 33.81 -2.65
C SER A 144 1.33 33.80 -1.52
N ASN A 145 1.06 33.12 -0.40
CA ASN A 145 1.99 32.97 0.73
C ASN A 145 2.59 31.56 0.83
N LEU A 146 2.33 30.69 -0.17
CA LEU A 146 2.87 29.33 -0.19
C LEU A 146 4.41 29.38 -0.29
N PRO A 147 5.15 28.70 0.61
CA PRO A 147 6.59 28.62 0.49
C PRO A 147 6.98 27.78 -0.74
N GLU A 148 8.15 28.07 -1.32
CA GLU A 148 8.73 27.17 -2.33
C GLU A 148 9.00 25.80 -1.70
N SER A 149 8.61 24.73 -2.40
CA SER A 149 8.82 23.36 -1.92
C SER A 149 9.17 22.42 -3.06
N GLY A 150 9.97 21.40 -2.77
CA GLY A 150 10.27 20.33 -3.73
C GLY A 150 9.07 19.42 -4.03
N ILE A 151 8.01 19.51 -3.22
CA ILE A 151 6.84 18.61 -3.25
C ILE A 151 5.80 19.08 -4.26
N VAL A 152 5.48 20.38 -4.25
CA VAL A 152 4.41 20.96 -5.07
C VAL A 152 4.95 21.33 -6.45
N GLU A 153 4.29 20.85 -7.50
CA GLU A 153 4.57 21.25 -8.88
C GLU A 153 3.75 22.47 -9.28
N LYS A 154 2.43 22.41 -9.04
CA LYS A 154 1.53 23.54 -9.26
C LYS A 154 0.32 23.48 -8.33
N VAL A 155 -0.29 24.64 -8.11
CA VAL A 155 -1.56 24.79 -7.38
C VAL A 155 -2.56 25.59 -8.23
N GLU A 156 -3.82 25.19 -8.18
CA GLU A 156 -4.89 25.82 -8.95
C GLU A 156 -6.10 26.08 -8.06
N ILE A 157 -6.64 27.30 -8.09
CA ILE A 157 -7.83 27.65 -7.32
C ILE A 157 -9.08 27.32 -8.14
N ALA A 158 -9.93 26.45 -7.61
CA ALA A 158 -11.16 25.99 -8.24
C ALA A 158 -12.40 26.39 -7.42
N GLY A 159 -13.51 26.63 -8.13
CA GLY A 159 -14.82 26.89 -7.54
C GLY A 159 -14.83 28.07 -6.54
N PRO A 160 -15.47 27.92 -5.37
CA PRO A 160 -15.60 28.98 -4.37
C PRO A 160 -14.33 29.24 -3.56
N GLY A 161 -13.31 28.36 -3.60
CA GLY A 161 -12.10 28.47 -2.78
C GLY A 161 -11.36 27.16 -2.54
N PHE A 162 -11.57 26.15 -3.40
CA PHE A 162 -10.80 24.91 -3.35
C PHE A 162 -9.41 25.15 -3.92
N ILE A 163 -8.37 24.60 -3.31
CA ILE A 163 -7.00 24.69 -3.83
C ILE A 163 -6.57 23.30 -4.26
N ASN A 164 -6.57 23.03 -5.56
CA ASN A 164 -6.11 21.79 -6.16
C ASN A 164 -4.58 21.78 -6.19
N ILE A 165 -3.97 20.66 -5.81
CA ILE A 165 -2.52 20.52 -5.63
C ILE A 165 -2.04 19.39 -6.54
N HIS A 166 -1.04 19.68 -7.37
CA HIS A 166 -0.34 18.69 -8.19
C HIS A 166 1.05 18.46 -7.60
N VAL A 167 1.37 17.20 -7.29
CA VAL A 167 2.68 16.83 -6.73
C VAL A 167 3.70 16.56 -7.83
N ARG A 168 4.94 16.95 -7.56
CA ARG A 168 6.04 16.85 -8.51
C ARG A 168 6.43 15.40 -8.75
N LYS A 169 6.52 14.99 -10.02
CA LYS A 169 6.93 13.63 -10.40
C LYS A 169 8.30 13.24 -9.83
N SER A 170 9.28 14.14 -9.85
CA SER A 170 10.62 13.87 -9.32
C SER A 170 10.62 13.57 -7.82
N PHE A 171 9.73 14.22 -7.05
CA PHE A 171 9.55 13.95 -5.63
C PHE A 171 8.97 12.55 -5.40
N VAL A 172 7.91 12.19 -6.12
CA VAL A 172 7.31 10.83 -6.04
C VAL A 172 8.33 9.75 -6.45
N SER A 173 9.08 9.98 -7.55
CA SER A 173 10.16 9.09 -7.96
C SER A 173 11.19 8.90 -6.85
N SER A 174 11.60 9.98 -6.17
CA SER A 174 12.56 9.91 -5.07
C SER A 174 12.07 9.07 -3.87
N ILE A 175 10.77 9.12 -3.54
CA ILE A 175 10.18 8.29 -2.48
C ILE A 175 10.24 6.82 -2.87
N LEU A 176 9.84 6.48 -4.10
CA LEU A 176 9.83 5.11 -4.60
C LEU A 176 11.25 4.54 -4.70
N SER A 177 12.22 5.31 -5.21
CA SER A 177 13.63 4.94 -5.24
C SER A 177 14.20 4.72 -3.84
N THR A 178 13.77 5.52 -2.86
CA THR A 178 14.19 5.34 -1.45
C THR A 178 13.62 4.05 -0.87
N ALA A 179 12.34 3.75 -1.13
CA ALA A 179 11.72 2.49 -0.72
C ALA A 179 12.41 1.26 -1.34
N LEU A 180 12.87 1.35 -2.60
CA LEU A 180 13.64 0.29 -3.25
C LEU A 180 15.01 0.07 -2.59
N ARG A 181 15.71 1.15 -2.25
CA ARG A 181 17.09 1.08 -1.73
C ARG A 181 17.15 0.67 -0.27
N GLU A 182 16.25 1.19 0.56
CA GLU A 182 16.28 1.01 2.01
C GLU A 182 15.20 0.05 2.55
N GLY A 183 14.30 -0.40 1.66
CA GLY A 183 13.11 -1.18 1.97
C GLY A 183 11.92 -0.29 2.35
N VAL A 184 10.73 -0.88 2.35
CA VAL A 184 9.51 -0.20 2.80
C VAL A 184 9.61 0.06 4.31
N LYS A 185 9.46 1.33 4.70
CA LYS A 185 9.56 1.79 6.11
C LYS A 185 8.23 2.37 6.58
N PRO A 186 7.95 2.31 7.89
CA PRO A 186 6.76 2.94 8.46
C PRO A 186 6.81 4.48 8.32
N PRO A 187 5.67 5.18 8.45
CA PRO A 187 5.67 6.62 8.69
C PRO A 187 6.39 6.96 10.02
N PRO A 188 6.84 8.20 10.19
CA PRO A 188 7.43 8.64 11.45
C PRO A 188 6.39 8.61 12.58
N VAL A 189 6.81 8.21 13.78
CA VAL A 189 6.01 8.24 15.00
C VAL A 189 6.68 9.09 16.08
N ASP A 190 5.90 9.98 16.70
CA ASP A 190 6.38 10.98 17.68
C ASP A 190 7.34 10.39 18.69
N ARG A 191 6.84 9.36 19.38
CA ARG A 191 7.54 8.63 20.41
C ARG A 191 7.30 7.13 20.27
N LYS A 192 8.33 6.35 20.63
CA LYS A 192 8.17 4.92 20.80
C LYS A 192 7.39 4.67 22.09
N LEU A 193 6.27 3.96 21.96
CA LEU A 193 5.41 3.60 23.08
C LEU A 193 5.60 2.14 23.44
N ARG A 194 5.27 1.79 24.68
CA ARG A 194 5.00 0.41 25.07
C ARG A 194 3.50 0.19 24.92
N VAL A 195 3.12 -0.65 23.96
CA VAL A 195 1.73 -0.93 23.60
C VAL A 195 1.38 -2.33 24.10
N VAL A 196 0.39 -2.42 24.97
CA VAL A 196 -0.19 -3.68 25.44
C VAL A 196 -1.49 -3.89 24.67
N ILE A 197 -1.60 -5.01 23.97
CA ILE A 197 -2.80 -5.37 23.22
C ILE A 197 -3.35 -6.65 23.82
N ASP A 198 -4.54 -6.54 24.41
CA ASP A 198 -5.31 -7.68 24.91
C ASP A 198 -6.27 -8.13 23.81
N TYR A 199 -6.11 -9.36 23.35
CA TYR A 199 -6.89 -9.93 22.25
C TYR A 199 -6.94 -11.46 22.39
N SER A 200 -7.86 -12.11 21.68
CA SER A 200 -8.24 -13.52 21.87
C SER A 200 -9.03 -13.75 23.16
N SER A 201 -8.37 -13.65 24.32
CA SER A 201 -8.91 -13.82 25.69
C SER A 201 -10.11 -14.80 25.84
N PRO A 202 -10.01 -16.05 25.35
CA PRO A 202 -11.06 -17.04 25.54
C PRO A 202 -11.11 -17.48 27.00
N ASN A 203 -12.32 -17.70 27.51
CA ASN A 203 -12.49 -18.26 28.85
C ASN A 203 -12.09 -19.75 28.84
N ILE A 204 -11.08 -20.13 29.64
CA ILE A 204 -10.53 -21.50 29.71
C ILE A 204 -11.60 -22.57 29.98
N ALA A 205 -12.70 -22.20 30.66
CA ALA A 205 -13.79 -23.10 31.01
C ALA A 205 -14.95 -23.12 30.00
N LYS A 206 -14.84 -22.43 28.85
CA LYS A 206 -15.88 -22.38 27.81
C LYS A 206 -15.29 -22.60 26.42
N GLU A 207 -16.07 -23.19 25.53
CA GLU A 207 -15.67 -23.37 24.13
C GLU A 207 -15.45 -22.02 23.44
N MET A 208 -14.42 -21.97 22.59
CA MET A 208 -14.12 -20.79 21.79
C MET A 208 -15.11 -20.67 20.62
N HIS A 209 -15.85 -19.56 20.56
CA HIS A 209 -16.69 -19.23 19.41
C HIS A 209 -16.08 -18.17 18.48
N VAL A 210 -16.65 -17.99 17.28
CA VAL A 210 -16.23 -17.03 16.22
C VAL A 210 -15.94 -15.60 16.73
N GLY A 211 -16.63 -15.13 17.77
CA GLY A 211 -16.33 -13.84 18.40
C GLY A 211 -14.89 -13.69 18.88
N HIS A 212 -14.29 -14.74 19.46
CA HIS A 212 -12.89 -14.72 19.91
C HIS A 212 -11.93 -14.76 18.71
N LEU A 213 -12.26 -15.49 17.64
CA LEU A 213 -11.44 -15.56 16.42
C LEU A 213 -11.30 -14.17 15.76
N ARG A 214 -12.38 -13.39 15.71
CA ARG A 214 -12.34 -12.00 15.21
C ARG A 214 -11.37 -11.14 16.04
N SER A 215 -11.46 -11.24 17.37
CA SER A 215 -10.52 -10.55 18.28
C SER A 215 -9.08 -11.02 18.03
N THR A 216 -8.85 -12.32 17.85
CA THR A 216 -7.53 -12.87 17.61
C THR A 216 -6.88 -12.31 16.35
N ILE A 217 -7.58 -12.38 15.22
CA ILE A 217 -7.03 -11.95 13.91
C ILE A 217 -6.80 -10.44 13.89
N ILE A 218 -7.78 -9.67 14.34
CA ILE A 218 -7.69 -8.20 14.36
C ILE A 218 -6.59 -7.76 15.33
N GLY A 219 -6.54 -8.34 16.53
CA GLY A 219 -5.55 -8.03 17.55
C GLY A 219 -4.12 -8.41 17.14
N ASP A 220 -3.92 -9.55 16.47
CA ASP A 220 -2.61 -9.94 15.94
C ASP A 220 -2.15 -8.98 14.83
N SER A 221 -3.08 -8.58 13.96
CA SER A 221 -2.79 -7.61 12.89
C SER A 221 -2.39 -6.24 13.47
N PHE A 222 -3.07 -5.78 14.52
CA PHE A 222 -2.65 -4.59 15.25
C PHE A 222 -1.31 -4.74 15.95
N ALA A 223 -1.04 -5.89 16.57
CA ALA A 223 0.25 -6.15 17.21
C ALA A 223 1.40 -6.09 16.20
N ARG A 224 1.19 -6.61 14.98
CA ARG A 224 2.14 -6.52 13.87
C ARG A 224 2.29 -5.11 13.34
N LEU A 225 1.19 -4.37 13.16
CA LEU A 225 1.22 -2.96 12.78
C LEU A 225 2.02 -2.12 13.78
N MET A 226 1.72 -2.26 15.08
CA MET A 226 2.40 -1.51 16.15
C MET A 226 3.90 -1.85 16.22
N LYS A 227 4.28 -3.12 15.97
CA LYS A 227 5.69 -3.53 15.83
C LYS A 227 6.33 -2.92 14.60
N PHE A 228 5.64 -2.93 13.45
CA PHE A 228 6.13 -2.36 12.20
C PHE A 228 6.46 -0.87 12.33
N VAL A 229 5.63 -0.10 13.04
CA VAL A 229 5.88 1.33 13.30
C VAL A 229 6.90 1.59 14.41
N GLY A 230 7.44 0.54 15.03
CA GLY A 230 8.56 0.60 15.97
C GLY A 230 8.18 0.80 17.44
N HIS A 231 6.94 0.50 17.82
CA HIS A 231 6.53 0.42 19.23
C HIS A 231 7.00 -0.89 19.87
N ASP A 232 7.19 -0.86 21.19
CA ASP A 232 7.43 -2.06 21.99
C ASP A 232 6.08 -2.71 22.30
N VAL A 233 5.80 -3.85 21.67
CA VAL A 233 4.49 -4.49 21.74
C VAL A 233 4.56 -5.75 22.60
N LEU A 234 3.85 -5.73 23.72
CA LEU A 234 3.56 -6.93 24.50
C LEU A 234 2.26 -7.55 23.98
N GLY A 235 2.39 -8.46 23.02
CA GLY A 235 1.30 -9.33 22.59
C GLY A 235 1.30 -10.58 23.47
N VAL A 236 0.20 -10.84 24.18
CA VAL A 236 0.08 -12.05 25.01
C VAL A 236 -0.43 -13.18 24.13
N GLN A 237 0.41 -14.22 24.05
CA GLN A 237 0.19 -15.56 23.51
C GLN A 237 0.72 -15.73 22.06
N LYS A 238 0.85 -16.96 21.54
CA LYS A 238 1.57 -17.30 20.29
C LYS A 238 0.65 -17.88 19.22
N VAL A 239 0.69 -17.32 18.01
CA VAL A 239 -0.32 -17.32 16.94
C VAL A 239 -0.96 -18.68 16.60
N TYR A 240 -0.27 -19.82 16.72
CA TYR A 240 -0.89 -21.13 16.43
C TYR A 240 -1.50 -21.86 17.65
N ASN A 241 -1.05 -21.56 18.87
CA ASN A 241 -1.78 -21.89 20.11
C ASN A 241 -2.81 -20.78 20.48
N GLN A 242 -2.81 -19.66 19.74
CA GLN A 242 -3.62 -18.46 19.97
C GLN A 242 -4.85 -18.33 19.09
N LEU A 243 -4.80 -18.88 17.88
CA LEU A 243 -5.91 -18.88 16.94
C LEU A 243 -6.96 -19.94 17.27
N ASP A 244 -6.64 -20.86 18.19
CA ASP A 244 -7.49 -21.95 18.69
C ASP A 244 -8.36 -22.60 17.60
N ILE A 245 -7.74 -22.91 16.45
CA ILE A 245 -8.38 -23.71 15.43
C ILE A 245 -8.47 -25.13 15.99
N ARG A 246 -9.63 -25.44 16.60
CA ARG A 246 -10.02 -26.78 17.04
C ARG A 246 -11.01 -27.35 16.04
N ASP A 247 -11.11 -28.68 16.02
CA ASP A 247 -12.02 -29.45 15.15
C ASP A 247 -11.72 -29.36 13.65
N LEU A 248 -10.45 -29.08 13.28
CA LEU A 248 -10.00 -29.32 11.91
C LEU A 248 -9.85 -30.84 11.70
N LEU A 249 -10.78 -31.42 10.97
CA LEU A 249 -10.63 -32.79 10.48
C LEU A 249 -9.76 -32.78 9.23
N GLU A 250 -8.44 -32.91 9.42
CA GLU A 250 -7.48 -32.95 8.33
C GLU A 250 -7.76 -34.15 7.41
N ARG A 251 -8.11 -33.86 6.15
CA ARG A 251 -8.37 -34.85 5.11
C ARG A 251 -7.69 -34.43 3.81
N GLY A 252 -6.43 -34.83 3.70
CA GLY A 252 -5.66 -34.69 2.46
C GLY A 252 -6.10 -35.70 1.38
N GLU A 253 -5.50 -35.59 0.20
CA GLU A 253 -5.84 -36.43 -0.96
C GLU A 253 -5.73 -37.94 -0.70
N SER A 254 -4.80 -38.35 0.17
CA SER A 254 -4.61 -39.74 0.59
C SER A 254 -5.87 -40.36 1.19
N PHE A 255 -6.70 -39.57 1.90
CA PHE A 255 -7.97 -40.03 2.48
C PHE A 255 -8.97 -40.48 1.39
N TYR A 256 -8.85 -39.96 0.18
CA TYR A 256 -9.78 -40.21 -0.91
C TYR A 256 -9.31 -41.29 -1.88
N GLN A 257 -8.13 -41.90 -1.71
CA GLN A 257 -7.58 -42.87 -2.68
C GLN A 257 -8.52 -44.04 -2.98
N ASP A 258 -9.04 -44.69 -1.94
CA ASP A 258 -9.97 -45.82 -2.12
C ASP A 258 -11.33 -45.36 -2.68
N ARG A 259 -11.73 -44.13 -2.39
CA ARG A 259 -12.98 -43.52 -2.86
C ARG A 259 -12.91 -43.10 -4.32
N MET A 260 -11.74 -42.69 -4.80
CA MET A 260 -11.53 -42.36 -6.21
C MET A 260 -11.86 -43.56 -7.10
N VAL A 261 -11.43 -44.77 -6.71
CA VAL A 261 -11.76 -46.01 -7.44
C VAL A 261 -13.28 -46.21 -7.56
N GLN A 262 -14.01 -45.97 -6.47
CA GLN A 262 -15.47 -46.11 -6.43
C GLN A 262 -16.16 -45.04 -7.28
N VAL A 263 -15.70 -43.79 -7.21
CA VAL A 263 -16.23 -42.69 -8.02
C VAL A 263 -16.05 -42.95 -9.50
N VAL A 264 -14.87 -43.40 -9.93
CA VAL A 264 -14.65 -43.72 -11.35
C VAL A 264 -15.63 -44.79 -11.80
N LYS A 265 -15.73 -45.89 -11.05
CA LYS A 265 -16.65 -46.99 -11.37
C LYS A 265 -18.11 -46.51 -11.45
N GLU A 266 -18.55 -45.69 -10.50
CA GLU A 266 -19.92 -45.16 -10.49
C GLU A 266 -20.20 -44.24 -11.69
N LEU A 267 -19.24 -43.37 -12.04
CA LEU A 267 -19.37 -42.49 -13.20
C LEU A 267 -19.39 -43.29 -14.52
N GLU A 268 -18.66 -44.42 -14.59
CA GLU A 268 -18.74 -45.37 -15.71
C GLU A 268 -20.10 -46.06 -15.79
N GLU A 269 -20.61 -46.59 -14.67
CA GLU A 269 -21.92 -47.25 -14.60
C GLU A 269 -23.08 -46.31 -14.96
N LYS A 270 -22.94 -45.02 -14.63
CA LYS A 270 -23.89 -43.96 -15.00
C LYS A 270 -23.72 -43.47 -16.45
N GLY A 271 -22.71 -43.96 -17.18
CA GLY A 271 -22.45 -43.58 -18.56
C GLY A 271 -22.00 -42.13 -18.74
N LEU A 272 -21.40 -41.52 -17.72
CA LEU A 272 -20.96 -40.12 -17.74
C LEU A 272 -19.53 -39.95 -18.27
N LEU A 273 -18.76 -41.04 -18.32
CA LEU A 273 -17.38 -41.03 -18.81
C LEU A 273 -17.31 -41.41 -20.29
N LYS A 274 -16.49 -40.66 -21.03
CA LYS A 274 -16.13 -40.95 -22.42
C LYS A 274 -14.64 -41.26 -22.50
N GLU A 275 -14.27 -42.16 -23.41
CA GLU A 275 -12.87 -42.41 -23.71
C GLU A 275 -12.37 -41.46 -24.80
N GLU A 276 -11.30 -40.72 -24.51
CA GLU A 276 -10.58 -39.87 -25.45
C GLU A 276 -9.08 -40.11 -25.31
N GLU A 277 -8.43 -40.54 -26.39
CA GLU A 277 -6.96 -40.74 -26.43
C GLU A 277 -6.43 -41.65 -25.30
N GLY A 278 -7.21 -42.67 -24.94
CA GLY A 278 -6.89 -43.60 -23.84
C GLY A 278 -7.14 -43.05 -22.44
N ARG A 279 -7.63 -41.81 -22.30
CA ARG A 279 -8.06 -41.20 -21.04
C ARG A 279 -9.57 -41.37 -20.86
N LYS A 280 -10.04 -41.35 -19.61
CA LYS A 280 -11.47 -41.27 -19.29
C LYS A 280 -11.80 -39.86 -18.85
N VAL A 281 -12.67 -39.20 -19.61
CA VAL A 281 -13.00 -37.78 -19.45
C VAL A 281 -14.50 -37.59 -19.23
N LEU A 282 -14.86 -36.54 -18.49
CA LEU A 282 -16.24 -36.18 -18.16
C LEU A 282 -16.53 -34.77 -18.69
N PHE A 283 -17.51 -34.67 -19.60
CA PHE A 283 -17.97 -33.39 -20.13
C PHE A 283 -19.12 -32.84 -19.29
N THR A 284 -19.10 -31.52 -19.08
CA THR A 284 -20.16 -30.82 -18.35
C THR A 284 -20.62 -29.61 -19.14
N ASP A 285 -21.81 -29.11 -18.82
CA ASP A 285 -22.35 -27.90 -19.46
C ASP A 285 -21.62 -26.62 -19.02
N ALA A 286 -20.69 -26.71 -18.06
CA ALA A 286 -19.95 -25.56 -17.52
C ALA A 286 -18.76 -25.13 -18.40
N SER A 287 -18.17 -26.05 -19.18
CA SER A 287 -16.98 -25.79 -19.98
C SER A 287 -16.87 -26.72 -21.18
N SER A 288 -16.26 -26.24 -22.27
CA SER A 288 -15.86 -27.09 -23.39
C SER A 288 -14.65 -27.99 -23.07
N VAL A 289 -13.93 -27.71 -21.98
CA VAL A 289 -12.80 -28.52 -21.50
C VAL A 289 -13.34 -29.57 -20.51
N PRO A 290 -13.16 -30.87 -20.78
CA PRO A 290 -13.65 -31.92 -19.90
C PRO A 290 -12.74 -32.14 -18.70
N LEU A 291 -13.32 -32.68 -17.62
CA LEU A 291 -12.55 -33.20 -16.48
C LEU A 291 -11.86 -34.50 -16.90
N THR A 292 -10.56 -34.64 -16.61
CA THR A 292 -9.80 -35.88 -16.85
C THR A 292 -9.83 -36.75 -15.61
N ILE A 293 -10.76 -37.69 -15.56
CA ILE A 293 -11.00 -38.55 -14.39
C ILE A 293 -9.98 -39.71 -14.30
N VAL A 294 -9.51 -40.22 -15.44
CA VAL A 294 -8.43 -41.22 -15.49
C VAL A 294 -7.49 -40.89 -16.64
N LYS A 295 -6.19 -40.88 -16.36
CA LYS A 295 -5.13 -40.71 -17.37
C LYS A 295 -4.96 -41.99 -18.22
N SER A 296 -4.20 -41.88 -19.30
CA SER A 296 -3.92 -43.00 -20.20
C SER A 296 -3.08 -44.12 -19.57
N ASP A 297 -2.36 -43.82 -18.48
CA ASP A 297 -1.61 -44.78 -17.67
C ASP A 297 -2.46 -45.43 -16.57
N GLY A 298 -3.76 -45.12 -16.49
CA GLY A 298 -4.67 -45.58 -15.44
C GLY A 298 -4.58 -44.77 -14.14
N GLY A 299 -3.73 -43.74 -14.06
CA GLY A 299 -3.56 -42.91 -12.88
C GLY A 299 -4.69 -41.89 -12.70
N TYR A 300 -5.02 -41.58 -11.44
CA TYR A 300 -5.97 -40.54 -11.07
C TYR A 300 -5.34 -39.14 -11.07
N THR A 301 -6.19 -38.11 -11.14
CA THR A 301 -5.81 -36.69 -11.23
C THR A 301 -6.46 -35.89 -10.09
N TYR A 302 -6.23 -34.57 -10.07
CA TYR A 302 -6.93 -33.63 -9.20
C TYR A 302 -8.44 -33.62 -9.44
N ASP A 303 -8.88 -33.82 -10.68
CA ASP A 303 -10.31 -33.90 -11.00
C ASP A 303 -10.95 -35.11 -10.32
N THR A 304 -10.22 -36.23 -10.25
CA THR A 304 -10.68 -37.45 -9.57
C THR A 304 -10.77 -37.25 -8.06
N SER A 305 -9.77 -36.61 -7.45
CA SER A 305 -9.74 -36.39 -6.00
C SER A 305 -10.82 -35.40 -5.56
N ASP A 306 -11.04 -34.31 -6.31
CA ASP A 306 -12.09 -33.34 -6.01
C ASP A 306 -13.51 -33.92 -6.23
N MET A 307 -13.70 -34.76 -7.25
CA MET A 307 -14.95 -35.51 -7.44
C MET A 307 -15.21 -36.49 -6.28
N ALA A 308 -14.17 -37.15 -5.78
CA ALA A 308 -14.29 -37.99 -4.58
C ALA A 308 -14.59 -37.18 -3.32
N ALA A 309 -13.96 -36.01 -3.17
CA ALA A 309 -14.16 -35.15 -2.02
C ALA A 309 -15.58 -34.55 -1.98
N ILE A 310 -16.12 -34.06 -3.10
CA ILE A 310 -17.48 -33.52 -3.13
C ILE A 310 -18.53 -34.60 -2.87
N ARG A 311 -18.39 -35.80 -3.46
CA ARG A 311 -19.30 -36.92 -3.19
C ARG A 311 -19.29 -37.33 -1.72
N GLN A 312 -18.09 -37.49 -1.15
CA GLN A 312 -17.91 -37.82 0.27
C GLN A 312 -18.61 -36.79 1.18
N ARG A 313 -18.43 -35.49 0.92
CA ARG A 313 -19.07 -34.42 1.69
C ARG A 313 -20.58 -34.37 1.53
N LEU A 314 -21.11 -34.74 0.36
CA LEU A 314 -22.54 -34.74 0.08
C LEU A 314 -23.26 -35.97 0.64
N GLU A 315 -22.63 -37.14 0.59
CA GLU A 315 -23.27 -38.42 0.90
C GLU A 315 -22.91 -38.96 2.29
N GLU A 316 -21.62 -38.91 2.66
CA GLU A 316 -21.15 -39.41 3.95
C GLU A 316 -21.31 -38.35 5.04
N GLU A 317 -20.80 -37.14 4.81
CA GLU A 317 -20.97 -36.01 5.77
C GLU A 317 -22.36 -35.38 5.70
N ARG A 318 -23.13 -35.70 4.64
CA ARG A 318 -24.50 -35.20 4.43
C ARG A 318 -24.61 -33.68 4.44
N GLY A 319 -23.59 -32.96 3.97
CA GLY A 319 -23.61 -31.50 3.95
C GLY A 319 -24.78 -30.93 3.16
N ASP A 320 -25.48 -29.96 3.75
CA ASP A 320 -26.56 -29.19 3.11
C ASP A 320 -26.02 -27.96 2.38
N TRP A 321 -24.93 -27.38 2.87
CA TRP A 321 -24.19 -26.29 2.23
C TRP A 321 -22.70 -26.55 2.26
N LEU A 322 -22.09 -26.67 1.09
CA LEU A 322 -20.64 -26.82 0.93
C LEU A 322 -20.04 -25.51 0.41
N ILE A 323 -19.01 -25.00 1.07
CA ILE A 323 -18.31 -23.76 0.69
C ILE A 323 -16.85 -24.08 0.38
N TYR A 324 -16.44 -23.84 -0.86
CA TYR A 324 -15.08 -24.06 -1.35
C TYR A 324 -14.36 -22.72 -1.43
N VAL A 325 -13.47 -22.45 -0.48
CA VAL A 325 -12.67 -21.22 -0.46
C VAL A 325 -11.34 -21.49 -1.16
N VAL A 326 -11.26 -21.18 -2.45
CA VAL A 326 -10.11 -21.51 -3.32
C VAL A 326 -9.84 -20.36 -4.30
N ASP A 327 -8.62 -20.28 -4.81
CA ASP A 327 -8.19 -19.25 -5.76
C ASP A 327 -9.17 -19.04 -6.94
N SER A 328 -9.28 -17.79 -7.37
CA SER A 328 -10.17 -17.36 -8.46
C SER A 328 -9.84 -18.01 -9.81
N GLY A 329 -8.57 -18.35 -10.06
CA GLY A 329 -8.13 -19.07 -11.25
C GLY A 329 -8.65 -20.51 -11.33
N GLN A 330 -9.07 -21.09 -10.20
CA GLN A 330 -9.71 -22.41 -10.12
C GLN A 330 -11.24 -22.34 -10.26
N GLY A 331 -11.81 -21.15 -10.52
CA GLY A 331 -13.26 -20.98 -10.60
C GLY A 331 -13.93 -21.85 -11.67
N LEU A 332 -13.34 -21.94 -12.87
CA LEU A 332 -13.87 -22.79 -13.93
C LEU A 332 -13.80 -24.28 -13.57
N HIS A 333 -12.72 -24.71 -12.91
CA HIS A 333 -12.56 -26.09 -12.42
C HIS A 333 -13.69 -26.47 -11.45
N PHE A 334 -13.91 -25.66 -10.41
CA PHE A 334 -14.98 -25.94 -9.44
C PHE A 334 -16.38 -25.87 -10.06
N GLN A 335 -16.62 -24.99 -11.04
CA GLN A 335 -17.87 -25.00 -11.80
C GLN A 335 -18.09 -26.32 -12.54
N CYS A 336 -17.06 -26.87 -13.18
CA CYS A 336 -17.10 -28.20 -13.80
C CYS A 336 -17.36 -29.30 -12.76
N ILE A 337 -16.68 -29.30 -11.61
CA ILE A 337 -16.91 -30.27 -10.54
C ILE A 337 -18.35 -30.22 -10.02
N PHE A 338 -18.91 -29.03 -9.80
CA PHE A 338 -20.28 -28.86 -9.30
C PHE A 338 -21.32 -29.29 -10.34
N ALA A 339 -21.07 -29.04 -11.62
CA ALA A 339 -21.91 -29.50 -12.72
C ALA A 339 -21.83 -31.03 -12.87
N ALA A 340 -20.64 -31.62 -12.77
CA ALA A 340 -20.42 -33.06 -12.82
C ALA A 340 -21.11 -33.77 -11.65
N ALA A 341 -21.01 -33.24 -10.43
CA ALA A 341 -21.69 -33.78 -9.25
C ALA A 341 -23.22 -33.73 -9.39
N LYS A 342 -23.76 -32.71 -10.07
CA LYS A 342 -25.19 -32.61 -10.38
C LYS A 342 -25.61 -33.61 -11.46
N ALA A 343 -24.80 -33.78 -12.51
CA ALA A 343 -25.03 -34.77 -13.56
C ALA A 343 -24.96 -36.21 -13.03
N ALA A 344 -24.05 -36.47 -12.08
CA ALA A 344 -23.97 -37.72 -11.33
C ALA A 344 -25.14 -37.92 -10.35
N GLY A 345 -25.99 -36.91 -10.13
CA GLY A 345 -27.15 -37.01 -9.26
C GLY A 345 -26.82 -37.01 -7.77
N TRP A 346 -25.63 -36.55 -7.36
CA TRP A 346 -25.21 -36.52 -5.95
C TRP A 346 -25.90 -35.42 -5.13
N TYR A 347 -26.41 -34.37 -5.80
CA TYR A 347 -27.22 -33.34 -5.14
C TYR A 347 -28.18 -32.63 -6.10
N ASP A 348 -29.23 -32.03 -5.53
CA ASP A 348 -30.14 -31.12 -6.21
C ASP A 348 -29.92 -29.70 -5.69
N ALA A 349 -29.62 -28.77 -6.59
CA ALA A 349 -29.38 -27.35 -6.28
C ALA A 349 -30.58 -26.64 -5.63
N LYS A 350 -31.79 -27.22 -5.70
CA LYS A 350 -32.97 -26.71 -4.97
C LYS A 350 -32.97 -27.09 -3.49
N ARG A 351 -32.22 -28.12 -3.10
CA ARG A 351 -32.20 -28.68 -1.74
C ARG A 351 -30.88 -28.45 -1.02
N LYS A 352 -29.77 -28.59 -1.75
CA LYS A 352 -28.41 -28.44 -1.24
C LYS A 352 -27.68 -27.35 -2.01
N ARG A 353 -26.81 -26.61 -1.33
CA ARG A 353 -26.06 -25.48 -1.88
C ARG A 353 -24.57 -25.82 -1.95
N VAL A 354 -23.92 -25.50 -3.06
CA VAL A 354 -22.47 -25.67 -3.22
C VAL A 354 -21.92 -24.41 -3.86
N ASP A 355 -21.03 -23.70 -3.17
CA ASP A 355 -20.48 -22.42 -3.64
C ASP A 355 -18.95 -22.46 -3.70
N HIS A 356 -18.39 -21.82 -4.72
CA HIS A 356 -17.00 -21.41 -4.75
C HIS A 356 -16.90 -19.96 -4.26
N THR A 357 -16.07 -19.73 -3.24
CA THR A 357 -15.73 -18.40 -2.72
C THR A 357 -14.33 -18.05 -3.21
N PRO A 358 -14.20 -17.31 -4.32
CA PRO A 358 -12.91 -17.01 -4.93
C PRO A 358 -12.10 -16.00 -4.11
N PHE A 359 -10.77 -16.14 -4.14
CA PHE A 359 -9.83 -15.08 -3.76
C PHE A 359 -8.80 -14.83 -4.87
N GLY A 360 -8.27 -13.61 -4.99
CA GLY A 360 -7.35 -13.23 -6.06
C GLY A 360 -5.92 -13.70 -5.85
N VAL A 361 -5.14 -13.75 -6.94
CA VAL A 361 -3.71 -14.06 -6.91
C VAL A 361 -2.91 -12.96 -6.22
N VAL A 362 -1.97 -13.39 -5.38
CA VAL A 362 -1.06 -12.53 -4.62
C VAL A 362 0.36 -12.82 -5.07
N LEU A 363 1.05 -11.81 -5.59
CA LEU A 363 2.47 -11.92 -5.94
C LEU A 363 3.34 -11.61 -4.71
N GLY A 364 4.19 -12.55 -4.33
CA GLY A 364 5.17 -12.43 -3.23
C GLY A 364 6.55 -11.97 -3.68
N GLU A 365 7.44 -11.76 -2.68
CA GLU A 365 8.80 -11.21 -2.80
C GLU A 365 9.74 -12.00 -3.75
N ASP A 366 9.49 -13.28 -4.02
CA ASP A 366 10.44 -14.14 -4.78
C ASP A 366 10.14 -14.32 -6.28
N LYS A 367 9.16 -13.59 -6.82
CA LYS A 367 8.83 -13.62 -8.26
C LYS A 367 8.62 -12.24 -8.88
N SER A 368 9.63 -11.39 -8.74
CA SER A 368 9.70 -10.17 -9.53
C SER A 368 9.62 -10.51 -11.03
N ILE A 369 8.89 -9.68 -11.79
CA ILE A 369 8.85 -9.72 -13.28
C ILE A 369 10.27 -9.67 -13.86
N ALA A 370 11.24 -9.17 -13.08
CA ALA A 370 12.66 -9.21 -13.41
C ALA A 370 13.17 -10.63 -13.71
N ARG A 371 12.74 -11.68 -12.99
CA ARG A 371 13.13 -13.07 -13.35
C ARG A 371 12.54 -13.53 -14.68
N LEU A 372 11.29 -13.19 -14.99
CA LEU A 372 10.68 -13.44 -16.32
C LEU A 372 11.41 -12.70 -17.46
N ALA A 373 12.15 -11.64 -17.09
CA ALA A 373 13.01 -10.85 -17.97
C ALA A 373 14.49 -11.30 -17.96
N ASN A 374 14.84 -12.40 -17.28
CA ASN A 374 16.22 -12.84 -17.03
C ASN A 374 17.11 -11.77 -16.35
N VAL A 375 16.51 -10.86 -15.59
CA VAL A 375 17.21 -9.88 -14.75
C VAL A 375 17.40 -10.47 -13.36
N ASP A 376 18.64 -10.55 -12.92
CA ASP A 376 19.01 -11.02 -11.58
C ASP A 376 18.80 -9.95 -10.51
N GLU A 377 18.64 -10.39 -9.26
CA GLU A 377 18.40 -9.52 -8.10
C GLU A 377 19.54 -8.50 -7.87
N SER A 378 20.78 -8.86 -8.22
CA SER A 378 21.93 -7.96 -8.09
C SER A 378 21.86 -6.82 -9.10
N SER A 379 21.37 -7.08 -10.31
CA SER A 379 21.11 -6.07 -11.34
C SER A 379 19.96 -5.14 -10.95
N LEU A 380 18.90 -5.64 -10.32
CA LEU A 380 17.83 -4.81 -9.77
C LEU A 380 18.32 -3.88 -8.67
N LYS A 381 19.12 -4.39 -7.72
CA LYS A 381 19.70 -3.58 -6.64
C LYS A 381 20.63 -2.49 -7.16
N LYS A 382 21.43 -2.79 -8.20
CA LYS A 382 22.25 -1.79 -8.89
C LYS A 382 21.38 -0.77 -9.63
N ALA A 383 20.36 -1.22 -10.35
CA ALA A 383 19.43 -0.34 -11.05
C ALA A 383 18.67 0.59 -10.10
N ALA A 384 18.26 0.12 -8.91
CA ALA A 384 17.64 0.96 -7.88
C ALA A 384 18.55 2.11 -7.39
N GLN A 385 19.87 2.00 -7.59
CA GLN A 385 20.84 3.04 -7.24
C GLN A 385 21.08 4.05 -8.38
N THR A 386 20.95 3.63 -9.65
CA THR A 386 21.36 4.42 -10.81
C THR A 386 20.23 4.83 -11.74
N THR A 387 19.09 4.14 -11.69
CA THR A 387 17.98 4.28 -12.63
C THR A 387 16.76 4.80 -11.91
N GLU A 388 16.20 5.90 -12.40
CA GLU A 388 14.95 6.45 -11.86
C GLU A 388 13.73 5.62 -12.26
N VAL A 389 12.70 5.69 -11.43
CA VAL A 389 11.43 5.03 -11.68
C VAL A 389 10.70 5.74 -12.83
N SER A 390 10.13 4.98 -13.76
CA SER A 390 9.40 5.54 -14.92
C SER A 390 8.04 6.10 -14.47
N LEU A 391 7.75 7.36 -14.78
CA LEU A 391 6.51 8.06 -14.41
C LEU A 391 5.89 8.82 -15.59
N ASP A 392 6.23 8.43 -16.82
CA ASP A 392 5.86 9.17 -18.03
C ASP A 392 4.44 8.84 -18.46
N HIS A 393 4.06 7.57 -18.39
CA HIS A 393 2.73 7.13 -18.81
C HIS A 393 1.67 7.44 -17.73
N PRO A 394 0.43 7.84 -18.09
CA PRO A 394 -0.62 8.13 -17.12
C PRO A 394 -0.91 6.97 -16.15
N LYS A 395 -0.84 5.72 -16.62
CA LYS A 395 -1.01 4.53 -15.76
C LYS A 395 0.18 4.27 -14.84
N GLU A 396 1.41 4.58 -15.27
CA GLU A 396 2.59 4.57 -14.40
C GLU A 396 2.43 5.60 -13.29
N TRP A 397 1.98 6.81 -13.64
CA TRP A 397 1.73 7.88 -12.67
C TRP A 397 0.61 7.53 -11.68
N LYS A 398 -0.49 6.96 -12.17
CA LYS A 398 -1.60 6.48 -11.30
C LYS A 398 -1.11 5.43 -10.29
N LEU A 399 -0.32 4.45 -10.74
CA LEU A 399 0.26 3.43 -9.87
C LEU A 399 1.22 4.04 -8.84
N ALA A 400 2.14 4.90 -9.29
CA ALA A 400 3.10 5.57 -8.41
C ALA A 400 2.42 6.38 -7.30
N LYS A 401 1.35 7.11 -7.63
CA LYS A 401 0.53 7.83 -6.65
C LYS A 401 -0.15 6.90 -5.65
N CYS A 402 -0.63 5.74 -6.09
CA CYS A 402 -1.18 4.73 -5.19
C CYS A 402 -0.09 4.21 -4.23
N LEU A 403 1.10 3.85 -4.75
CA LEU A 403 2.20 3.32 -3.94
C LEU A 403 2.64 4.28 -2.82
N VAL A 404 2.82 5.58 -3.12
CA VAL A 404 3.26 6.56 -2.12
C VAL A 404 2.21 6.92 -1.07
N ARG A 405 0.96 6.47 -1.21
CA ARG A 405 -0.08 6.61 -0.18
C ARG A 405 0.06 5.61 0.97
N PHE A 406 0.91 4.58 0.84
CA PHE A 406 1.07 3.59 1.91
C PHE A 406 1.31 4.20 3.32
N PRO A 407 2.23 5.17 3.51
CA PRO A 407 2.43 5.79 4.83
C PRO A 407 1.21 6.56 5.34
N GLU A 408 0.39 7.11 4.44
CA GLU A 408 -0.86 7.81 4.78
C GLU A 408 -1.91 6.84 5.29
N ILE A 409 -2.05 5.69 4.63
CA ILE A 409 -2.95 4.61 5.06
C ILE A 409 -2.53 4.10 6.43
N ILE A 410 -1.23 3.87 6.66
CA ILE A 410 -0.72 3.46 7.97
C ILE A 410 -1.01 4.53 9.03
N SER A 411 -0.74 5.80 8.73
CA SER A 411 -0.99 6.91 9.67
C SER A 411 -2.47 7.00 10.04
N LYS A 412 -3.36 6.88 9.04
CA LYS A 412 -4.81 6.86 9.27
C LYS A 412 -5.24 5.72 10.19
N ILE A 413 -4.74 4.50 9.96
CA ILE A 413 -5.06 3.34 10.81
C ILE A 413 -4.54 3.53 12.23
N LEU A 414 -3.39 4.19 12.43
CA LEU A 414 -2.89 4.53 13.77
C LEU A 414 -3.80 5.54 14.49
N GLU A 415 -4.48 6.41 13.76
CA GLU A 415 -5.41 7.41 14.29
C GLU A 415 -6.81 6.81 14.59
N ASP A 416 -7.39 6.06 13.66
CA ASP A 416 -8.78 5.59 13.74
C ASP A 416 -8.95 4.12 14.15
N LEU A 417 -7.86 3.34 14.14
CA LEU A 417 -7.84 1.90 14.42
C LEU A 417 -8.78 1.10 13.50
N TYR A 418 -8.86 1.45 12.21
CA TYR A 418 -9.65 0.73 11.22
C TYR A 418 -8.79 -0.06 10.22
N MET A 419 -8.46 -1.30 10.57
CA MET A 419 -7.63 -2.19 9.73
C MET A 419 -8.20 -2.48 8.33
N HIS A 420 -9.52 -2.39 8.13
CA HIS A 420 -10.14 -2.63 6.82
C HIS A 420 -9.64 -1.66 5.75
N THR A 421 -9.22 -0.45 6.12
CA THR A 421 -8.65 0.53 5.20
C THR A 421 -7.33 0.04 4.58
N LEU A 422 -6.56 -0.82 5.28
CA LEU A 422 -5.38 -1.46 4.69
C LEU A 422 -5.79 -2.44 3.58
N CYS A 423 -6.86 -3.21 3.79
CA CYS A 423 -7.38 -4.15 2.82
C CYS A 423 -7.92 -3.42 1.58
N GLU A 424 -8.65 -2.32 1.77
CA GLU A 424 -9.13 -1.46 0.66
C GLU A 424 -7.96 -0.91 -0.15
N PHE A 425 -6.91 -0.43 0.52
CA PHE A 425 -5.69 0.02 -0.13
C PHE A 425 -5.01 -1.07 -0.95
N MET A 426 -4.87 -2.28 -0.40
CA MET A 426 -4.27 -3.42 -1.12
C MET A 426 -5.07 -3.80 -2.37
N TYR A 427 -6.40 -3.75 -2.29
CA TYR A 427 -7.28 -4.01 -3.42
C TYR A 427 -7.17 -2.92 -4.50
N GLU A 428 -7.16 -1.65 -4.09
CA GLU A 428 -6.93 -0.49 -4.97
C GLU A 428 -5.57 -0.60 -5.66
N LEU A 429 -4.52 -0.95 -4.92
CA LEU A 429 -3.18 -1.13 -5.44
C LEU A 429 -3.10 -2.26 -6.46
N SER A 430 -3.70 -3.41 -6.16
CA SER A 430 -3.75 -4.56 -7.07
C SER A 430 -4.47 -4.22 -8.38
N THR A 431 -5.61 -3.54 -8.29
CA THR A 431 -6.39 -3.12 -9.46
C THR A 431 -5.62 -2.11 -10.31
N THR A 432 -5.00 -1.12 -9.66
CA THR A 432 -4.19 -0.11 -10.34
C THR A 432 -2.94 -0.72 -10.99
N PHE A 433 -2.35 -1.73 -10.36
CA PHE A 433 -1.23 -2.48 -10.92
C PHE A 433 -1.64 -3.23 -12.19
N THR A 434 -2.81 -3.90 -12.21
CA THR A 434 -3.33 -4.54 -13.42
C THR A 434 -3.52 -3.54 -14.56
N GLU A 435 -4.16 -2.39 -14.30
CA GLU A 435 -4.33 -1.33 -15.31
C GLU A 435 -2.98 -0.83 -15.88
N PHE A 436 -1.94 -0.79 -15.06
CA PHE A 436 -0.59 -0.45 -15.48
C PHE A 436 0.03 -1.58 -16.31
N TYR A 437 -0.02 -2.83 -15.82
CA TYR A 437 0.66 -3.96 -16.41
C TYR A 437 0.11 -4.33 -17.79
N ASP A 438 -1.19 -4.16 -17.99
CA ASP A 438 -1.85 -4.43 -19.28
C ASP A 438 -1.45 -3.44 -20.38
N VAL A 439 -1.12 -2.19 -20.01
CA VAL A 439 -0.87 -1.10 -20.97
C VAL A 439 0.62 -0.79 -21.11
N CYS A 440 1.39 -0.91 -20.02
CA CYS A 440 2.79 -0.51 -19.95
C CYS A 440 3.71 -1.73 -19.97
N TYR A 441 4.14 -2.15 -21.16
CA TYR A 441 5.05 -3.29 -21.31
C TYR A 441 6.31 -3.16 -20.44
N CYS A 442 6.46 -4.06 -19.47
CA CYS A 442 7.65 -4.17 -18.63
C CYS A 442 8.76 -4.95 -19.37
N VAL A 443 8.38 -5.98 -20.12
CA VAL A 443 9.25 -6.83 -20.93
C VAL A 443 8.60 -6.96 -22.30
N GLU A 444 9.31 -6.57 -23.34
CA GLU A 444 8.90 -6.74 -24.73
C GLU A 444 9.56 -8.00 -25.28
N LYS A 445 8.75 -8.90 -25.83
CA LYS A 445 9.21 -10.17 -26.42
C LYS A 445 8.88 -10.22 -27.90
N ASP A 446 9.74 -10.88 -28.67
CA ASP A 446 9.47 -11.16 -30.07
C ASP A 446 8.27 -12.10 -30.18
N ARG A 447 7.29 -11.74 -31.03
CA ARG A 447 6.04 -12.50 -31.15
C ARG A 447 6.23 -13.88 -31.80
N LYS A 448 7.31 -14.08 -32.55
CA LYS A 448 7.61 -15.32 -33.28
C LYS A 448 8.57 -16.22 -32.50
N THR A 449 9.61 -15.65 -31.88
CA THR A 449 10.63 -16.44 -31.16
C THR A 449 10.38 -16.53 -29.66
N GLY A 450 9.58 -15.61 -29.09
CA GLY A 450 9.35 -15.53 -27.64
C GLY A 450 10.55 -14.95 -26.86
N GLU A 451 11.63 -14.58 -27.55
CA GLU A 451 12.84 -14.01 -26.93
C GLU A 451 12.62 -12.58 -26.47
N VAL A 452 13.30 -12.19 -25.39
CA VAL A 452 13.22 -10.83 -24.83
C VAL A 452 13.95 -9.86 -25.75
N ILE A 453 13.21 -8.91 -26.34
CA ILE A 453 13.74 -7.83 -27.19
C ILE A 453 14.21 -6.67 -26.32
N LYS A 454 13.40 -6.28 -25.33
CA LYS A 454 13.63 -5.09 -24.51
C LYS A 454 13.08 -5.26 -23.12
N VAL A 455 13.85 -4.77 -22.15
CA VAL A 455 13.47 -4.73 -20.74
C VAL A 455 13.40 -3.28 -20.30
N ASN A 456 12.22 -2.83 -19.87
CA ASN A 456 12.02 -1.47 -19.39
C ASN A 456 12.31 -1.41 -17.88
N MET A 457 13.55 -1.12 -17.52
CA MET A 457 14.03 -1.19 -16.13
C MET A 457 13.23 -0.29 -15.17
N GLY A 458 12.90 0.95 -15.57
CA GLY A 458 12.10 1.85 -14.72
C GLY A 458 10.70 1.30 -14.40
N ARG A 459 10.11 0.50 -15.29
CA ARG A 459 8.82 -0.20 -15.07
C ARG A 459 8.98 -1.45 -14.21
N LEU A 460 10.10 -2.18 -14.36
CA LEU A 460 10.43 -3.27 -13.44
C LEU A 460 10.60 -2.78 -12.00
N LEU A 461 11.24 -1.62 -11.82
CA LEU A 461 11.35 -0.98 -10.50
C LEU A 461 9.99 -0.63 -9.91
N LEU A 462 9.00 -0.19 -10.71
CA LEU A 462 7.62 -0.02 -10.23
C LEU A 462 7.00 -1.33 -9.75
N CYS A 463 7.21 -2.42 -10.49
CA CYS A 463 6.73 -3.74 -10.10
C CYS A 463 7.35 -4.20 -8.78
N GLU A 464 8.65 -3.93 -8.61
CA GLU A 464 9.41 -4.30 -7.42
C GLU A 464 8.92 -3.55 -6.17
N VAL A 465 8.72 -2.23 -6.26
CA VAL A 465 8.12 -1.47 -5.15
C VAL A 465 6.72 -1.97 -4.82
N THR A 466 5.93 -2.28 -5.85
CA THR A 466 4.57 -2.80 -5.66
C THR A 466 4.59 -4.09 -4.86
N ALA A 467 5.47 -5.03 -5.22
CA ALA A 467 5.64 -6.28 -4.50
C ALA A 467 6.10 -6.04 -3.05
N SER A 468 7.09 -5.17 -2.83
CA SER A 468 7.59 -4.87 -1.48
C SER A 468 6.53 -4.25 -0.57
N ILE A 469 5.70 -3.34 -1.10
CA ILE A 469 4.60 -2.74 -0.34
C ILE A 469 3.52 -3.78 -0.03
N LEU A 470 3.11 -4.58 -1.00
CA LEU A 470 2.12 -5.65 -0.78
C LEU A 470 2.61 -6.67 0.25
N ALA A 471 3.86 -7.11 0.17
CA ALA A 471 4.48 -8.01 1.14
C ALA A 471 4.46 -7.43 2.56
N THR A 472 4.76 -6.13 2.69
CA THR A 472 4.65 -5.43 3.97
C THR A 472 3.21 -5.43 4.49
N CYS A 473 2.22 -5.16 3.64
CA CYS A 473 0.80 -5.23 4.02
C CYS A 473 0.37 -6.64 4.45
N PHE A 474 0.77 -7.69 3.74
CA PHE A 474 0.49 -9.08 4.12
C PHE A 474 1.11 -9.43 5.47
N SER A 475 2.36 -9.02 5.69
CA SER A 475 3.06 -9.19 6.97
C SER A 475 2.31 -8.50 8.11
N ILE A 476 1.79 -7.30 7.90
CA ILE A 476 0.95 -6.58 8.87
C ILE A 476 -0.35 -7.33 9.16
N LEU A 477 -1.02 -7.88 8.14
CA LEU A 477 -2.26 -8.64 8.28
C LEU A 477 -2.06 -10.07 8.80
N GLY A 478 -0.81 -10.52 8.99
CA GLY A 478 -0.51 -11.89 9.39
C GLY A 478 -0.75 -12.93 8.29
N ILE A 479 -0.76 -12.51 7.03
CA ILE A 479 -0.92 -13.36 5.86
C ILE A 479 0.47 -13.71 5.33
N THR A 480 0.76 -15.01 5.16
CA THR A 480 2.03 -15.45 4.57
C THR A 480 1.90 -15.47 3.04
N PRO A 481 2.67 -14.66 2.30
CA PRO A 481 2.67 -14.72 0.84
C PRO A 481 3.26 -16.05 0.34
N VAL A 482 2.76 -16.56 -0.79
CA VAL A 482 3.27 -17.77 -1.44
C VAL A 482 4.12 -17.44 -2.66
N ASN A 483 5.22 -18.20 -2.84
CA ASN A 483 6.19 -17.95 -3.90
C ASN A 483 5.78 -18.57 -5.24
N ARG A 484 4.98 -19.63 -5.24
CA ARG A 484 4.47 -20.30 -6.44
C ARG A 484 3.13 -20.94 -6.10
N MET A 485 2.12 -20.54 -6.87
CA MET A 485 0.85 -21.23 -6.92
C MET A 485 0.89 -22.22 -8.07
#